data_AF-A0A4T0USL0-F1
#
_entry.id   AF-A0A4T0USL0-F1
#
_cell.length_a   1.000
_cell.length_b   1.000
_cell.length_c   1.000
_cell.angle_alpha   90.00
_cell.angle_beta   90.00
_cell.angle_gamma   90.00
#
_symmetry.space_group_name_H-M   'P 1'
#
loop_
_entity.id
_entity.type
_entity.pdbx_description
1 polymer ?
#
loop_
_entity_poly.entity_id
_entity_poly.type
_entity_poly.pdbx_seq_one_letter_code
_entity_poly.pdbx_strand_id
1 'polypeptide(L)'
;MTALLKQRGAKARRGHLRIAVGDLFWYVDLRAEAPGPQAPLRLELGCWAAAVAPEPDGGAIDCPLLLDVLLGADPVAEVGAWLDVAGEIGDLSTLGARLGEFPGALVDKALRDHL
;
A
#
# COMPACT_ATOMS: atom_id res chain seq x y z
N MET A 1 -6.73 9.91 10.04
CA MET A 1 -5.87 9.04 9.19
C MET A 1 -4.89 9.80 8.31
N THR A 2 -5.31 10.79 7.51
CA THR A 2 -4.40 11.55 6.63
C THR A 2 -3.21 12.21 7.34
N ALA A 3 -3.38 12.66 8.59
CA ALA A 3 -2.27 13.21 9.39
C ALA A 3 -1.19 12.16 9.69
N LEU A 4 -1.57 10.92 10.06
CA LEU A 4 -0.65 9.81 10.26
C LEU A 4 0.13 9.53 8.97
N LEU A 5 -0.56 9.41 7.83
CA LEU A 5 0.08 9.15 6.54
C LEU A 5 1.11 10.24 6.18
N LYS A 6 0.75 11.52 6.36
CA LYS A 6 1.67 12.64 6.13
C LYS A 6 2.87 12.62 7.09
N GLN A 7 2.68 12.25 8.36
CA GLN A 7 3.78 12.09 9.32
C GLN A 7 4.73 10.96 8.91
N ARG A 8 4.20 9.90 8.29
CA ARG A 8 4.99 8.81 7.69
C ARG A 8 5.60 9.16 6.34
N GLY A 9 5.53 10.42 5.91
CA GLY A 9 6.16 10.91 4.68
C GLY A 9 5.32 10.74 3.41
N ALA A 10 4.03 10.38 3.52
CA ALA A 10 3.17 10.23 2.36
C ALA A 10 2.94 11.57 1.66
N LYS A 11 3.04 11.56 0.33
CA LYS A 11 2.83 12.70 -0.54
C LYS A 11 1.73 12.41 -1.55
N ALA A 12 0.95 13.44 -1.89
CA ALA A 12 -0.09 13.33 -2.90
C ALA A 12 0.52 13.11 -4.28
N ARG A 13 -0.01 12.15 -5.04
CA ARG A 13 0.34 11.84 -6.42
C ARG A 13 -0.91 11.35 -7.16
N ARG A 14 -1.30 12.04 -8.22
CA ARG A 14 -2.48 11.71 -9.06
C ARG A 14 -3.79 11.53 -8.27
N GLY A 15 -3.95 12.22 -7.13
CA GLY A 15 -5.14 12.08 -6.27
C GLY A 15 -5.01 11.08 -5.12
N HIS A 16 -3.92 10.31 -5.09
CA HIS A 16 -3.64 9.27 -4.10
C HIS A 16 -2.48 9.65 -3.18
N LEU A 17 -2.34 8.98 -2.05
CA LEU A 17 -1.17 9.15 -1.19
C LEU A 17 -0.16 8.04 -1.48
N ARG A 18 1.12 8.41 -1.61
CA ARG A 18 2.20 7.44 -1.73
C ARG A 18 3.39 7.79 -0.86
N ILE A 19 4.12 6.77 -0.43
CA ILE A 19 5.36 6.87 0.35
C ILE A 19 6.47 6.29 -0.52
N ALA A 20 7.57 7.03 -0.69
CA ALA A 20 8.75 6.51 -1.34
C ALA A 20 9.63 5.81 -0.28
N VAL A 21 10.01 4.57 -0.54
CA VAL A 21 10.87 3.77 0.34
C VAL A 21 11.92 3.12 -0.56
N GLY A 22 13.17 3.56 -0.46
CA GLY A 22 14.22 3.14 -1.40
C GLY A 22 13.83 3.36 -2.86
N ASP A 23 13.84 2.28 -3.65
CA ASP A 23 13.47 2.24 -5.06
C ASP A 23 11.98 1.92 -5.28
N LEU A 24 11.23 1.63 -4.21
CA LEU A 24 9.81 1.31 -4.24
C LEU A 24 8.95 2.52 -3.86
N PHE A 25 7.71 2.49 -4.34
CA PHE A 25 6.67 3.41 -3.91
C PHE A 25 5.47 2.62 -3.40
N TRP A 26 5.03 2.97 -2.19
CA TRP A 26 3.88 2.39 -1.52
C TRP A 26 2.70 3.35 -1.60
N TYR A 27 1.68 3.00 -2.37
CA TYR A 27 0.41 3.73 -2.44
C TYR A 27 -0.50 3.30 -1.31
N VAL A 28 -1.15 4.27 -0.68
CA VAL A 28 -1.97 4.06 0.51
C VAL A 28 -3.30 4.78 0.34
N ASP A 29 -4.35 4.01 0.14
CA ASP A 29 -5.71 4.51 -0.03
C ASP A 29 -6.63 3.94 1.05
N LEU A 30 -7.59 4.75 1.48
CA LEU A 30 -8.57 4.37 2.49
C LEU A 30 -9.96 4.58 1.95
N ARG A 31 -10.80 3.56 2.06
CA ARG A 31 -12.16 3.57 1.55
C ARG A 31 -13.13 3.15 2.64
N ALA A 32 -14.30 3.77 2.66
CA ALA A 32 -15.42 3.25 3.45
C ALA A 32 -16.22 2.28 2.57
N GLU A 33 -16.65 1.13 3.11
CA GLU A 33 -17.44 0.16 2.35
C GLU A 33 -18.87 0.65 2.05
N ALA A 34 -19.34 1.64 2.81
CA ALA A 34 -20.63 2.28 2.62
C ALA A 34 -20.58 3.77 3.01
N PRO A 35 -21.55 4.59 2.55
CA PRO A 35 -21.67 5.96 3.05
C PRO A 35 -22.08 5.95 4.54
N GLY A 36 -21.28 6.57 5.39
CA GLY A 36 -21.63 6.79 6.80
C GLY A 36 -20.43 6.80 7.74
N PRO A 37 -20.55 7.46 8.91
CA PRO A 37 -19.44 7.60 9.86
C PRO A 37 -19.06 6.31 10.58
N GLN A 38 -19.91 5.28 10.51
CA GLN A 38 -19.71 3.97 11.13
C GLN A 38 -19.46 2.87 10.09
N ALA A 39 -19.31 3.24 8.81
CA ALA A 39 -19.04 2.26 7.77
C ALA A 39 -17.65 1.64 7.99
N PRO A 40 -17.50 0.32 7.82
CA PRO A 40 -16.20 -0.32 7.89
C PRO A 40 -15.20 0.34 6.93
N LEU A 41 -13.97 0.50 7.39
CA LEU A 41 -12.89 1.06 6.58
C LEU A 41 -12.05 -0.07 5.99
N ARG A 42 -11.66 0.12 4.74
CA ARG A 42 -10.66 -0.70 4.05
C ARG A 42 -9.41 0.10 3.79
N LEU A 43 -8.27 -0.55 4.00
CA LEU A 43 -6.96 -0.10 3.60
C LEU A 43 -6.57 -0.81 2.30
N GLU A 44 -6.32 -0.03 1.26
CA GLU A 44 -5.59 -0.52 0.10
C GLU A 44 -4.14 -0.07 0.20
N LEU A 45 -3.23 -1.04 0.23
CA LEU A 45 -1.80 -0.84 0.23
C LEU A 45 -1.22 -1.45 -1.04
N GLY A 46 -0.74 -0.60 -1.93
CA GLY A 46 -0.15 -1.00 -3.21
C GLY A 46 1.36 -0.78 -3.23
N CYS A 47 2.13 -1.69 -3.84
CA CYS A 47 3.56 -1.47 -4.08
C CYS A 47 3.85 -1.41 -5.58
N TRP A 48 4.58 -0.37 -5.98
CA TRP A 48 5.00 -0.14 -7.35
C TRP A 48 6.51 0.12 -7.46
N ALA A 49 7.10 -0.40 -8.52
CA ALA A 49 8.48 -0.13 -8.92
C ALA A 49 8.52 0.23 -10.41
N ALA A 50 9.25 1.29 -10.77
CA ALA A 50 9.35 1.74 -12.16
C ALA A 50 9.97 0.71 -13.11
N ALA A 51 10.75 -0.24 -12.58
CA ALA A 51 11.33 -1.34 -13.34
C ALA A 51 10.30 -2.40 -13.76
N VAL A 52 9.14 -2.47 -13.10
CA VAL A 52 8.13 -3.52 -13.29
C VAL A 52 7.02 -3.07 -14.23
N ALA A 53 6.53 -1.83 -14.04
CA ALA A 53 5.39 -1.31 -14.79
C ALA A 53 5.42 0.23 -14.86
N PRO A 54 4.66 0.85 -15.79
CA PRO A 54 4.38 2.29 -15.73
C PRO A 54 3.78 2.71 -14.37
N GLU A 55 3.98 3.97 -14.00
CA GLU A 55 3.43 4.49 -12.74
C GLU A 55 1.90 4.43 -12.73
N PRO A 56 1.27 3.92 -11.65
CA PRO A 56 -0.17 3.75 -11.59
C PRO A 56 -0.92 5.08 -11.57
N ASP A 57 -2.08 5.07 -12.21
CA ASP A 57 -3.01 6.21 -12.29
C ASP A 57 -4.04 6.18 -11.15
N GLY A 58 -4.62 5.01 -10.88
CA GLY A 58 -5.68 4.78 -9.88
C GLY A 58 -5.20 4.49 -8.46
N GLY A 59 -3.92 4.74 -8.15
CA GLY A 59 -3.38 4.57 -6.80
C GLY A 59 -3.05 3.11 -6.46
N ALA A 60 -3.44 2.66 -5.27
CA ALA A 60 -3.07 1.34 -4.76
C ALA A 60 -3.63 0.19 -5.61
N ILE A 61 -4.87 0.30 -6.09
CA ILE A 61 -5.57 -0.74 -6.88
C ILE A 61 -4.88 -1.07 -8.20
N ASP A 62 -4.14 -0.11 -8.77
CA ASP A 62 -3.41 -0.25 -10.04
C ASP A 62 -1.94 -0.67 -9.83
N CYS A 63 -1.52 -0.92 -8.58
CA CYS A 63 -0.16 -1.35 -8.29
C CYS A 63 0.05 -2.85 -8.59
N PRO A 64 1.25 -3.24 -9.07
CA PRO A 64 1.58 -4.65 -9.31
C PRO A 64 1.50 -5.55 -8.06
N LEU A 65 1.64 -4.99 -6.87
CA LEU A 65 1.26 -5.62 -5.61
C LEU A 65 0.08 -4.84 -5.03
N LEU A 66 -0.96 -5.53 -4.58
CA LEU A 66 -2.07 -4.95 -3.85
C LEU A 66 -2.44 -5.80 -2.64
N LEU A 67 -2.50 -5.18 -1.48
CA LEU A 67 -3.11 -5.71 -0.28
C LEU A 67 -4.37 -4.90 0.04
N ASP A 68 -5.51 -5.58 0.23
CA ASP A 68 -6.81 -4.95 0.53
C ASP A 68 -7.37 -5.48 1.87
N VAL A 69 -7.14 -4.71 2.94
CA VAL A 69 -7.39 -5.13 4.34
C VAL A 69 -8.64 -4.44 4.88
N LEU A 70 -9.57 -5.23 5.42
CA LEU A 70 -10.66 -4.71 6.24
C LEU A 70 -10.10 -4.32 7.62
N LEU A 71 -10.23 -3.05 7.99
CA LEU A 71 -9.76 -2.52 9.26
C LEU A 71 -10.76 -2.80 10.36
N GLY A 72 -10.25 -3.18 11.53
CA GLY A 72 -11.03 -3.55 12.71
C GLY A 72 -11.37 -2.37 13.61
N ALA A 73 -11.32 -2.64 14.92
CA ALA A 73 -11.75 -1.72 15.97
C ALA A 73 -10.75 -0.57 16.23
N ASP A 74 -9.47 -0.73 15.83
CA ASP A 74 -8.48 0.35 15.87
C ASP A 74 -7.83 0.55 14.49
N PRO A 75 -8.55 1.19 13.55
CA PRO A 75 -8.04 1.44 12.20
C PRO A 75 -6.74 2.24 12.17
N VAL A 76 -6.48 3.07 13.18
CA VAL A 76 -5.28 3.93 13.20
C VAL A 76 -4.05 3.11 13.53
N ALA A 77 -4.12 2.27 14.56
CA ALA A 77 -3.03 1.37 14.92
C ALA A 77 -2.77 0.34 13.82
N GLU A 78 -3.83 -0.23 13.24
CA GLU A 78 -3.73 -1.23 12.17
C GLU A 78 -3.07 -0.64 10.91
N VAL A 79 -3.49 0.56 10.46
CA VAL A 79 -2.81 1.26 9.36
C VAL A 79 -1.35 1.55 9.73
N GLY A 80 -1.08 2.00 10.96
CA GLY A 80 0.28 2.25 11.44
C GLY A 80 1.20 1.05 11.28
N ALA A 81 0.74 -0.13 11.69
CA ALA A 81 1.51 -1.37 11.58
C ALA A 81 1.82 -1.75 10.12
N TRP A 82 0.84 -1.60 9.21
CA TRP A 82 1.09 -1.85 7.79
C TRP A 82 2.08 -0.87 7.17
N LEU A 83 2.06 0.40 7.60
CA LEU A 83 3.03 1.40 7.17
C LEU A 83 4.43 1.13 7.73
N ASP A 84 4.54 0.57 8.94
CA ASP A 84 5.82 0.13 9.51
C ASP A 84 6.44 -0.97 8.65
N VAL A 85 5.68 -2.02 8.32
CA VAL A 85 6.13 -3.11 7.44
C VAL A 85 6.54 -2.58 6.06
N ALA A 86 5.70 -1.75 5.43
CA ALA A 86 5.99 -1.16 4.13
C ALA A 86 7.24 -0.26 4.16
N GLY A 87 7.45 0.49 5.25
CA GLY A 87 8.60 1.37 5.45
C GLY A 87 9.94 0.64 5.54
N GLU A 88 9.92 -0.65 5.84
CA GLU A 88 11.12 -1.51 5.89
C GLU A 88 11.44 -2.18 4.55
N ILE A 89 10.55 -2.08 3.56
CA ILE A 89 10.68 -2.76 2.26
C ILE A 89 10.90 -1.71 1.18
N GLY A 90 12.18 -1.50 0.85
CA GLY A 90 12.62 -0.45 -0.07
C GLY A 90 13.11 -0.92 -1.45
N ASP A 91 13.17 -2.23 -1.69
CA ASP A 91 13.61 -2.80 -2.97
C ASP A 91 12.91 -4.13 -3.26
N LEU A 92 12.95 -4.56 -4.53
CA LEU A 92 12.27 -5.77 -5.00
C LEU A 92 12.81 -7.05 -4.36
N SER A 93 14.11 -7.10 -4.05
CA SER A 93 14.74 -8.26 -3.40
C SER A 93 14.16 -8.48 -1.99
N THR A 94 14.08 -7.39 -1.21
CA THR A 94 13.50 -7.38 0.13
C THR A 94 12.00 -7.68 0.07
N LEU A 95 11.29 -7.13 -0.92
CA LEU A 95 9.89 -7.43 -1.15
C LEU A 95 9.66 -8.92 -1.44
N GLY A 96 10.49 -9.52 -2.30
CA GLY A 96 10.40 -10.94 -2.64
C GLY A 96 10.62 -11.84 -1.42
N ALA A 97 11.65 -11.54 -0.62
CA ALA A 97 11.96 -12.27 0.61
C ALA A 97 10.86 -12.17 1.68
N ARG A 98 10.15 -11.03 1.74
CA ARG A 98 9.12 -10.73 2.75
C ARG A 98 7.70 -10.83 2.22
N LEU A 99 7.49 -11.33 1.00
CA LEU A 99 6.16 -11.39 0.38
C LEU A 99 5.13 -12.17 1.24
N GLY A 100 5.61 -13.17 1.98
CA GLY A 100 4.78 -13.95 2.91
C GLY A 100 4.18 -13.15 4.08
N GLU A 101 4.67 -11.94 4.35
CA GLU A 101 4.12 -11.03 5.37
C GLU A 101 2.84 -10.31 4.91
N PHE A 102 2.48 -10.44 3.63
CA PHE A 102 1.27 -9.85 3.03
C PHE A 102 0.23 -10.92 2.67
N PRO A 103 -0.42 -11.55 3.67
CA PRO A 103 -1.39 -12.60 3.41
C PRO A 103 -2.57 -12.05 2.59
N GLY A 104 -2.90 -12.75 1.51
CA GLY A 104 -3.99 -12.36 0.61
C GLY A 104 -3.62 -11.25 -0.37
N ALA A 105 -2.36 -10.82 -0.44
CA ALA A 105 -1.92 -9.87 -1.44
C ALA A 105 -2.08 -10.44 -2.86
N LEU A 106 -2.61 -9.60 -3.75
CA LEU A 106 -2.63 -9.83 -5.17
C LEU A 106 -1.28 -9.39 -5.74
N VAL A 107 -0.67 -10.29 -6.48
CA VAL A 107 0.68 -10.09 -7.07
C VAL A 107 0.56 -10.33 -8.56
N ASP A 108 0.77 -9.28 -9.33
CA ASP A 108 0.77 -9.34 -10.79
C ASP A 108 1.89 -10.23 -11.31
N LYS A 109 1.64 -10.82 -12.48
CA LYS A 109 2.63 -11.67 -13.15
C LYS A 109 3.95 -10.93 -13.39
N ALA A 110 3.88 -9.68 -13.86
CA ALA A 110 5.07 -8.89 -14.13
C ALA A 110 5.92 -8.72 -12.86
N LEU A 111 5.29 -8.41 -11.72
CA LEU A 111 6.01 -8.32 -10.45
C LEU A 111 6.64 -9.66 -10.07
N ARG A 112 5.91 -10.78 -10.17
CA ARG A 112 6.45 -12.11 -9.85
C ARG A 112 7.68 -12.48 -10.67
N ASP A 113 7.78 -12.03 -11.92
CA ASP A 113 8.94 -12.30 -12.77
C ASP A 113 10.20 -11.50 -12.32
N HIS A 114 10.03 -10.54 -11.40
CA HIS A 114 11.07 -9.70 -10.83
C HIS A 114 11.39 -9.97 -9.33
N LEU A 115 10.65 -10.88 -8.69
CA LEU A 115 10.85 -11.30 -7.28
C LEU A 115 11.61 -12.64 -7.21
#